data_AF-A0A938UBH0-F1
#
_entry.id   AF-A0A938UBH0-F1
#
_cell.length_a   1.000
_cell.length_b   1.000
_cell.length_c   1.000
_cell.angle_alpha   90.00
_cell.angle_beta   90.00
_cell.angle_gamma   90.00
#
_symmetry.space_group_name_H-M   'P 1'
#
loop_
_entity.id
_entity.type
_entity.pdbx_description
1 polymer ?
#
loop_
_entity_poly.entity_id
_entity_poly.type
_entity_poly.pdbx_seq_one_letter_code
_entity_poly.pdbx_strand_id
1 'polypeptide(L)'
;MARYSKSVCRLCRRENTKLFLKGERCYTEKCAFDRRTYPPGQHGQGRKKASDYGAQLREKQKVKRLYGLLENQFRNTFEEAERRKGITGEVLLQLLERRLDNAVYRLGFANSRNEARQLVLHNHFLVNQSRV
;
A
#
# COMPACT_ATOMS: atom_id res chain seq x y z
N MET A 1 9.22 -13.80 2.61
CA MET A 1 8.84 -12.87 1.51
C MET A 1 9.38 -11.47 1.78
N ALA A 2 10.08 -10.85 0.82
CA ALA A 2 10.64 -9.51 0.99
C ALA A 2 9.55 -8.42 1.05
N ARG A 3 9.82 -7.33 1.79
CA ARG A 3 8.96 -6.15 1.89
C ARG A 3 9.79 -4.89 2.13
N TYR A 4 9.16 -3.73 1.94
CA TYR A 4 9.76 -2.46 2.33
C TYR A 4 9.77 -2.30 3.87
N SER A 5 10.95 -2.25 4.48
CA SER A 5 11.14 -2.18 5.94
C SER A 5 11.56 -0.80 6.48
N LYS A 6 11.92 0.13 5.59
CA LYS A 6 12.40 1.47 5.98
C LYS A 6 11.24 2.36 6.44
N SER A 7 11.54 3.61 6.79
CA SER A 7 10.52 4.56 7.25
C SER A 7 9.36 4.68 6.25
N VAL A 8 8.13 4.45 6.71
CA VAL A 8 6.92 4.40 5.86
C VAL A 8 6.22 5.76 5.75
N CYS A 9 6.29 6.62 6.76
CA CYS A 9 5.63 7.93 6.71
C CYS A 9 6.23 8.87 5.64
N ARG A 10 7.49 8.64 5.23
CA ARG A 10 8.09 9.37 4.10
C ARG A 10 7.40 9.04 2.77
N LEU A 11 6.79 7.86 2.66
CA LEU A 11 6.05 7.44 1.49
C LEU A 11 4.73 8.21 1.38
N CYS A 12 3.98 8.36 2.47
CA CYS A 12 2.77 9.19 2.50
C CYS A 12 3.07 10.63 2.07
N ARG A 13 4.16 11.21 2.61
CA ARG A 13 4.63 12.55 2.23
C ARG A 13 5.03 12.66 0.76
N ARG A 14 5.67 11.63 0.21
CA ARG A 14 6.06 11.61 -1.21
C ARG A 14 4.87 11.51 -2.14
N GLU A 15 3.86 10.72 -1.79
CA GLU A 15 2.64 10.53 -2.59
C GLU A 15 1.55 11.56 -2.30
N ASN A 16 1.86 12.56 -1.46
CA ASN A 16 0.97 13.65 -1.08
C ASN A 16 -0.42 13.19 -0.59
N THR A 17 -0.49 12.03 0.07
CA THR A 17 -1.75 11.47 0.57
C THR A 17 -1.51 10.55 1.77
N LYS A 18 -2.51 10.41 2.64
CA LYS A 18 -2.46 9.49 3.78
C LYS A 18 -2.66 8.06 3.30
N LEU A 19 -1.60 7.24 3.41
CA LEU A 19 -1.63 5.81 3.05
C LEU A 19 -1.94 4.87 4.25
N PHE A 20 -2.13 5.42 5.46
CA PHE A 20 -2.49 4.68 6.69
C PHE A 20 -1.56 3.48 7.03
N LEU A 21 -0.27 3.58 6.73
CA LEU A 21 0.69 2.48 6.90
C LEU A 21 1.14 2.20 8.35
N LYS A 22 0.66 2.99 9.33
CA LYS A 22 1.05 2.88 10.76
C LYS A 22 -0.13 2.72 11.72
N GLY A 23 -1.32 2.35 11.24
CA GLY A 23 -2.50 2.18 12.09
C GLY A 23 -2.87 3.45 12.87
N GLU A 24 -3.11 3.31 14.18
CA GLU A 24 -3.56 4.39 15.07
C GLU A 24 -2.76 5.69 14.95
N ARG A 25 -1.44 5.59 14.84
CA ARG A 25 -0.57 6.78 14.72
C ARG A 25 -0.93 7.66 13.51
N CYS A 26 -1.47 7.08 12.43
CA CYS A 26 -1.88 7.84 11.25
C CYS A 26 -3.11 8.74 11.48
N TYR A 27 -3.90 8.46 12.51
CA TYR A 27 -5.08 9.27 12.90
C TYR A 27 -4.72 10.36 13.91
N THR A 28 -3.60 10.23 14.62
CA THR A 28 -3.12 11.24 15.56
C THR A 28 -2.40 12.41 14.87
N GLU A 29 -2.32 13.55 15.57
CA GLU A 29 -1.50 14.72 15.18
C GLU A 29 0.02 14.45 15.13
N LYS A 30 0.45 13.29 15.62
CA LYS A 30 1.84 12.81 15.52
C LYS A 30 2.15 12.21 14.13
N CYS A 31 1.17 12.19 13.22
CA CYS A 31 1.36 11.78 11.84
C CYS A 31 2.32 12.74 11.12
N ALA A 32 3.35 12.19 10.48
CA ALA A 32 4.36 13.01 9.81
C ALA A 32 3.83 13.72 8.56
N PHE A 33 2.71 13.25 8.00
CA PHE A 33 2.04 13.90 6.86
C PHE A 33 1.40 15.21 7.29
N ASP A 34 0.64 15.20 8.39
CA ASP A 34 -0.05 16.40 8.90
C ASP A 34 0.95 17.47 9.34
N ARG A 35 2.04 17.07 9.99
CA ARG A 35 3.11 18.00 10.39
C ARG A 35 3.92 18.55 9.22
N ARG A 36 4.04 17.79 8.12
CA ARG A 36 4.92 18.10 6.98
C ARG A 36 4.31 17.57 5.69
N THR A 37 3.42 18.37 5.10
CA THR A 37 2.66 18.04 3.88
C THR A 37 3.47 18.07 2.59
N TYR A 38 4.77 18.35 2.66
CA TYR A 38 5.68 18.36 1.51
C TYR A 38 6.48 17.06 1.40
N PRO A 39 6.90 16.65 0.18
CA PRO A 39 7.75 15.49 -0.06
C PRO A 39 9.03 15.45 0.80
N PRO A 40 9.59 14.25 1.08
CA PRO A 40 10.84 14.13 1.82
C PRO A 40 12.05 14.58 0.99
N GLY A 41 13.10 15.08 1.66
CA GLY A 41 14.36 15.54 1.07
C GLY A 41 14.57 17.05 1.22
N GLN A 42 15.80 17.52 0.99
CA GLN A 42 16.18 18.94 1.10
C GLN A 42 15.33 19.85 0.21
N HIS A 43 15.09 19.44 -1.04
CA HIS A 43 14.26 20.18 -2.00
C HIS A 43 12.76 19.85 -1.90
N GLY A 44 12.30 19.27 -0.78
CA GLY A 44 10.92 18.81 -0.63
C GLY A 44 9.88 19.91 -0.76
N GLN A 45 10.21 21.15 -0.38
CA GLN A 45 9.31 22.31 -0.46
C GLN A 45 9.28 22.96 -1.84
N GLY A 46 10.23 22.63 -2.73
CA GLY A 46 10.27 23.15 -4.08
C GLY A 46 9.11 22.62 -4.92
N ARG A 47 8.45 23.50 -5.67
CA ARG A 47 7.43 23.10 -6.64
C ARG A 47 8.09 22.66 -7.94
N LYS A 48 7.68 21.50 -8.47
CA LYS A 48 8.05 21.02 -9.81
C LYS A 48 6.80 20.58 -10.54
N LYS A 49 6.64 20.98 -11.80
CA LYS A 49 5.57 20.48 -12.66
C LYS A 49 5.85 19.00 -12.95
N ALA A 50 4.85 18.14 -12.74
CA ALA A 50 4.95 16.74 -13.11
C ALA A 50 4.77 16.59 -14.63
N SER A 51 5.53 15.69 -15.24
CA SER A 51 5.23 15.18 -16.58
C SER A 51 4.08 14.16 -16.50
N ASP A 52 3.47 13.85 -17.64
CA ASP A 52 2.38 12.86 -17.71
C ASP A 52 2.84 11.48 -17.23
N TYR A 53 4.02 11.05 -17.66
CA TYR A 53 4.66 9.84 -17.12
C TYR A 53 4.89 9.93 -15.61
N GLY A 54 5.31 11.10 -15.13
CA GLY A 54 5.49 11.35 -13.70
C GLY A 54 4.20 11.18 -12.91
N ALA A 55 3.07 11.66 -13.43
CA ALA A 55 1.76 11.50 -12.82
C ALA A 55 1.34 10.02 -12.77
N GLN A 56 1.42 9.31 -13.89
CA GLN A 56 1.09 7.87 -13.98
C GLN A 56 1.97 7.02 -13.05
N LEU A 57 3.27 7.31 -13.00
CA LEU A 57 4.21 6.63 -12.12
C LEU A 57 3.81 6.82 -10.66
N ARG A 58 3.38 8.02 -10.25
CA ARG A 58 2.95 8.30 -8.87
C ARG A 58 1.69 7.55 -8.51
N GLU A 59 0.69 7.54 -9.39
CA GLU A 59 -0.54 6.75 -9.15
C GLU A 59 -0.24 5.26 -8.99
N LYS A 60 0.61 4.69 -9.85
CA LYS A 60 1.08 3.31 -9.69
C LYS A 60 1.78 3.08 -8.34
N GLN A 61 2.72 3.97 -7.99
CA GLN A 61 3.45 3.85 -6.72
C GLN A 61 2.53 4.00 -5.51
N LYS A 62 1.51 4.85 -5.57
CA LYS A 62 0.51 5.05 -4.53
C LYS A 62 -0.24 3.75 -4.23
N VAL A 63 -0.83 3.13 -5.27
CA VAL A 63 -1.57 1.86 -5.12
C VAL A 63 -0.65 0.75 -4.61
N LYS A 64 0.53 0.55 -5.23
CA LYS A 64 1.49 -0.47 -4.78
C LYS A 64 1.85 -0.32 -3.30
N ARG A 65 2.12 0.92 -2.85
CA ARG A 65 2.50 1.21 -1.46
C ARG A 65 1.34 1.05 -0.49
N LEU A 66 0.12 1.38 -0.91
CA LEU A 66 -1.08 1.20 -0.11
C LEU A 66 -1.26 -0.26 0.29
N TYR A 67 -1.08 -1.18 -0.67
CA TYR A 67 -1.17 -2.63 -0.42
C TYR A 67 0.15 -3.28 0.03
N GLY A 68 1.24 -2.53 0.14
CA GLY A 68 2.52 -3.03 0.66
C GLY A 68 3.25 -4.03 -0.23
N LEU A 69 3.02 -3.99 -1.55
CA LEU A 69 3.56 -4.96 -2.51
C LEU A 69 4.93 -4.59 -3.07
N LEU A 70 5.69 -5.60 -3.50
CA LEU A 70 6.86 -5.41 -4.36
C LEU A 70 6.42 -5.12 -5.80
N GLU A 71 7.31 -4.48 -6.57
CA GLU A 71 7.00 -4.08 -7.96
C GLU A 71 6.68 -5.29 -8.84
N ASN A 72 7.46 -6.38 -8.74
CA ASN A 72 7.23 -7.58 -9.54
C ASN A 72 5.89 -8.24 -9.18
N GLN A 73 5.55 -8.31 -7.89
CA GLN A 73 4.26 -8.86 -7.47
C GLN A 73 3.10 -8.01 -7.99
N PHE A 74 3.21 -6.69 -7.88
CA PHE A 74 2.20 -5.77 -8.38
C PHE A 74 2.03 -5.86 -9.91
N ARG A 75 3.14 -5.97 -10.65
CA ARG A 75 3.13 -6.17 -12.10
C ARG A 75 2.40 -7.46 -12.48
N ASN A 76 2.74 -8.57 -11.83
CA ASN A 76 2.09 -9.86 -12.11
C ASN A 76 0.58 -9.79 -11.83
N THR A 77 0.17 -9.12 -10.74
CA THR A 77 -1.26 -8.92 -10.45
C THR A 77 -1.95 -8.04 -11.51
N PHE A 78 -1.25 -7.04 -12.06
CA PHE A 78 -1.76 -6.23 -13.16
C PHE A 78 -1.91 -7.03 -14.45
N GLU A 79 -0.91 -7.82 -14.83
CA GLU A 79 -1.00 -8.71 -16.00
C GLU A 79 -2.13 -9.75 -15.84
N GLU A 80 -2.34 -10.24 -14.62
CA GLU A 80 -3.47 -11.11 -14.33
C GLU A 80 -4.81 -10.38 -14.45
N ALA A 81 -4.90 -9.12 -13.99
CA ALA A 81 -6.09 -8.30 -14.13
C ALA A 81 -6.42 -8.01 -15.60
N GLU A 82 -5.39 -7.75 -16.42
CA GLU A 82 -5.52 -7.47 -17.85
C GLU A 82 -6.03 -8.68 -18.65
N ARG A 83 -5.67 -9.91 -18.23
CA ARG A 83 -6.15 -11.14 -18.88
C ARG A 83 -7.59 -11.51 -18.52
N ARG A 84 -8.16 -10.92 -17.46
CA ARG A 84 -9.52 -11.21 -16.99
C ARG A 84 -10.53 -10.33 -17.73
N LYS A 85 -11.74 -10.86 -17.90
CA LYS A 85 -12.86 -10.09 -18.50
C LYS A 85 -13.30 -8.97 -17.54
N GLY A 86 -13.57 -7.79 -18.08
CA GLY A 86 -14.07 -6.62 -17.34
C GLY A 86 -13.17 -5.40 -17.46
N ILE A 87 -13.40 -4.39 -16.61
CA ILE A 87 -12.57 -3.18 -16.56
C ILE A 87 -11.29 -3.50 -15.78
N THR A 88 -10.14 -3.48 -16.45
CA THR A 88 -8.83 -3.88 -15.89
C THR A 88 -8.51 -3.20 -14.56
N GLY A 89 -8.81 -1.90 -14.43
CA GLY A 89 -8.57 -1.14 -13.21
C GLY A 89 -9.38 -1.64 -12.01
N GLU A 90 -10.65 -2.00 -12.23
CA GLU A 90 -11.52 -2.54 -11.19
C GLU A 90 -11.09 -3.95 -10.79
N VAL A 91 -10.78 -4.78 -11.78
CA VAL A 91 -10.29 -6.15 -11.54
C VAL A 91 -8.98 -6.13 -10.76
N LEU A 92 -8.06 -5.22 -11.08
CA LEU A 92 -6.83 -5.03 -10.32
C LEU A 92 -7.13 -4.73 -8.85
N LEU A 93 -8.02 -3.78 -8.58
CA LEU A 93 -8.39 -3.43 -7.21
C LEU A 93 -9.06 -4.59 -6.47
N GLN A 94 -9.93 -5.34 -7.16
CA GLN A 94 -10.53 -6.55 -6.60
C GLN A 94 -9.48 -7.60 -6.23
N LEU A 95 -8.51 -7.86 -7.11
CA LEU A 95 -7.41 -8.80 -6.83
C LEU A 95 -6.57 -8.37 -5.63
N LEU A 96 -6.29 -7.08 -5.53
CA LEU A 96 -5.54 -6.51 -4.40
C LEU A 96 -6.34 -6.59 -3.09
N GLU A 97 -7.65 -6.33 -3.12
CA GLU A 97 -8.50 -6.40 -1.92
C GLU A 97 -8.72 -7.85 -1.45
N ARG A 98 -8.73 -8.83 -2.36
CA ARG A 98 -8.92 -10.27 -2.08
C ARG A 98 -7.72 -10.95 -1.40
N ARG A 99 -6.56 -10.28 -1.31
CA ARG A 99 -5.39 -10.86 -0.66
C ARG A 99 -5.68 -11.13 0.82
N LEU A 100 -5.25 -12.27 1.33
CA LEU A 100 -5.52 -12.67 2.72
C LEU A 100 -4.98 -11.66 3.74
N ASP A 101 -3.77 -11.14 3.55
CA ASP A 101 -3.19 -10.11 4.42
C ASP A 101 -4.02 -8.81 4.41
N ASN A 102 -4.59 -8.44 3.26
CA ASN A 102 -5.48 -7.30 3.17
C ASN A 102 -6.85 -7.59 3.80
N ALA A 103 -7.42 -8.77 3.60
CA ALA A 103 -8.68 -9.18 4.24
C ALA A 103 -8.57 -9.15 5.77
N VAL A 104 -7.50 -9.71 6.34
CA VAL A 104 -7.21 -9.66 7.78
C VAL A 104 -7.14 -8.22 8.29
N TYR A 105 -6.48 -7.33 7.54
CA TYR A 105 -6.44 -5.90 7.86
C TYR A 105 -7.84 -5.25 7.80
N ARG A 106 -8.64 -5.55 6.76
CA ARG A 106 -9.99 -5.00 6.57
C ARG A 106 -10.97 -5.47 7.65
N LEU A 107 -10.80 -6.69 8.16
CA LEU A 107 -11.57 -7.25 9.27
C LEU A 107 -11.18 -6.66 10.64
N GLY A 108 -10.13 -5.83 10.72
CA GLY A 108 -9.70 -5.18 11.96
C GLY A 108 -8.85 -6.07 12.87
N PHE A 109 -8.41 -7.25 12.42
CA PHE A 109 -7.52 -8.12 13.21
C PHE A 109 -6.07 -7.62 13.30
N ALA A 110 -5.73 -6.57 12.56
CA ALA A 110 -4.42 -5.94 12.61
C ALA A 110 -4.56 -4.42 12.38
N ASN A 111 -3.73 -3.64 13.04
CA ASN A 111 -3.73 -2.17 12.93
C ASN A 111 -3.09 -1.69 11.63
N SER A 112 -2.30 -2.52 10.95
CA SER A 112 -1.71 -2.21 9.65
C SER A 112 -1.61 -3.42 8.74
N ARG A 113 -1.57 -3.20 7.42
CA ARG A 113 -1.34 -4.28 6.44
C ARG A 113 -0.01 -5.02 6.66
N ASN A 114 1.02 -4.33 7.15
CA ASN A 114 2.30 -4.95 7.47
C ASN A 114 2.20 -5.93 8.64
N GLU A 115 1.45 -5.55 9.66
CA GLU A 115 1.15 -6.39 10.83
C GLU A 115 0.25 -7.57 10.42
N ALA A 116 -0.82 -7.31 9.66
CA ALA A 116 -1.69 -8.35 9.12
C ALA A 116 -0.90 -9.43 8.36
N ARG A 117 0.04 -8.99 7.51
CA ARG A 117 0.96 -9.87 6.80
C ARG A 117 1.86 -10.68 7.73
N GLN A 118 2.34 -10.10 8.82
CA GLN A 118 3.15 -10.81 9.80
C GLN A 118 2.33 -11.91 10.49
N LEU A 119 1.11 -11.59 10.93
CA LEU A 119 0.20 -12.54 11.57
C LEU A 119 -0.16 -13.70 10.62
N VAL A 120 -0.42 -13.40 9.34
CA VAL A 120 -0.64 -14.43 8.31
C VAL A 120 0.61 -15.29 8.12
N LEU A 121 1.80 -14.70 7.94
CA LEU A 121 3.04 -15.47 7.75
C LEU A 121 3.43 -16.31 8.96
N HIS A 122 3.05 -15.89 10.17
CA HIS A 122 3.25 -16.66 11.40
C HIS A 122 2.15 -17.71 11.61
N ASN A 123 1.20 -17.79 10.67
CA ASN A 123 0.10 -18.73 10.62
C ASN A 123 -0.87 -18.62 11.81
N HIS A 124 -1.23 -17.39 12.19
CA HIS A 124 -2.20 -17.13 13.25
C HIS A 124 -3.66 -17.33 12.79
N PHE A 125 -3.88 -17.68 11.51
CA PHE A 125 -5.21 -17.80 10.92
C PHE A 125 -5.42 -19.16 10.27
N LEU A 126 -6.69 -19.59 10.28
CA LEU A 126 -7.18 -20.74 9.52
C LEU A 126 -8.16 -20.23 8.46
N VAL A 127 -8.03 -20.69 7.23
CA VAL A 127 -8.99 -20.45 6.14
C VAL A 127 -9.68 -21.78 5.87
N ASN A 128 -11.01 -21.82 6.05
CA ASN A 128 -11.80 -23.04 5.89
C ASN A 128 -11.20 -24.24 6.65
N GLN A 129 -10.89 -24.02 7.93
CA GLN A 129 -10.29 -25.02 8.85
C GLN A 129 -8.85 -25.46 8.51
N SER A 130 -8.23 -24.89 7.47
CA SER A 130 -6.84 -25.19 7.09
C SER A 130 -5.91 -24.03 7.39
N ARG A 131 -4.69 -24.32 7.86
CA ARG A 131 -3.65 -23.31 8.16
C ARG A 131 -3.12 -22.70 6.86
N VAL A 132 -2.92 -21.38 6.85
CA VAL A 132 -2.45 -20.59 5.69
C VAL A 132 -1.28 -19.70 6.07
#